data_AF-A0AAW0L7P2-F1
#
_entry.id   AF-A0AAW0L7P2-F1
#
_cell.length_a   1.000
_cell.length_b   1.000
_cell.length_c   1.000
_cell.angle_alpha   90.00
_cell.angle_beta   90.00
_cell.angle_gamma   90.00
#
_symmetry.space_group_name_H-M   'P 1'
#
loop_
_entity.id
_entity.type
_entity.pdbx_description
1 polymer ?
#
loop_
_entity_poly.entity_id
_entity_poly.type
_entity_poly.pdbx_seq_one_letter_code
_entity_poly.pdbx_strand_id
1 'polypeptide(L)' 'MELKTNIFAVKWLAKHPNKEMWFQWHAVASWTWDAQDETCGICRMAFDGCCPDCKLPGDDCPLRGPVPLKNYYN' A
#
# COMPACT_ATOMS: atom_id res chain seq x y z
N MET A 1 -3.51 10.42 -11.05
CA MET A 1 -3.37 9.44 -9.95
C MET A 1 -2.90 10.22 -8.75
N GLU A 2 -3.81 10.53 -7.83
CA GLU A 2 -3.50 11.25 -6.60
C GLU A 2 -3.43 10.22 -5.46
N LEU A 3 -2.52 10.40 -4.50
CA LEU A 3 -2.42 9.49 -3.36
C LEU A 3 -3.26 10.05 -2.22
N LYS A 4 -4.29 9.30 -1.80
CA LYS A 4 -5.06 9.64 -0.61
C LYS A 4 -4.41 8.99 0.59
N THR A 5 -3.98 9.80 1.55
CA THR A 5 -3.34 9.34 2.79
C THR A 5 -4.25 9.60 3.99
N ASN A 6 -4.38 8.60 4.85
CA ASN A 6 -5.07 8.71 6.13
C ASN A 6 -4.06 8.53 7.25
N ILE A 7 -3.95 9.52 8.14
CA ILE A 7 -3.03 9.49 9.28
C ILE A 7 -3.84 9.32 10.55
N PHE A 8 -3.49 8.31 11.34
CA PHE A 8 -4.12 7.99 12.62
C PHE A 8 -3.05 7.99 13.73
N ALA A 9 -3.44 8.40 14.93
CA ALA A 9 -2.58 8.34 16.11
C ALA A 9 -3.20 7.43 17.17
N VAL A 10 -2.50 6.37 17.55
CA VAL A 10 -2.95 5.47 18.62
C VAL A 10 -2.36 5.94 19.94
N LYS A 11 -3.24 6.21 20.92
CA LYS A 11 -2.88 6.63 22.26
C LYS A 11 -2.83 5.41 23.18
N TRP A 12 -1.66 5.16 23.77
CA TRP A 12 -1.50 4.11 24.77
C TRP A 12 -1.39 4.72 26.17
N LEU A 13 -2.11 4.13 27.12
CA LEU A 13 -1.97 4.44 28.54
C LEU A 13 -0.88 3.54 29.12
N ALA A 14 0.32 4.08 29.31
CA ALA A 14 1.38 3.39 30.04
C ALA A 14 1.19 3.65 31.55
N LYS A 15 0.89 2.60 32.33
CA LYS A 15 0.91 2.69 33.79
C LYS A 15 2.34 2.51 34.28
N HIS A 16 2.96 3.57 34.78
CA HIS A 16 4.27 3.50 35.43
C HIS A 16 4.14 3.16 36.92
N PRO A 17 5.15 2.50 37.53
CA PRO A 17 5.12 2.11 38.94
C PRO A 17 5.14 3.30 39.92
N ASN A 18 5.48 4.50 39.46
CA ASN A 18 5.31 5.75 40.20
C ASN A 18 4.28 6.62 39.48
N LYS A 19 3.44 7.29 40.28
CA LYS A 19 2.10 7.87 40.00
C LYS A 19 1.97 8.93 38.88
N GLU A 20 2.92 9.01 37.94
CA GLU A 20 2.85 9.91 36.80
C GLU A 20 2.32 9.17 35.57
N MET A 21 1.13 9.59 35.12
CA MET A 21 0.49 9.06 33.92
C MET A 21 0.87 9.95 32.73
N TRP A 22 1.85 9.52 31.95
CA TRP A 22 2.17 10.15 30.66
C TRP A 22 1.54 9.34 29.51
N PHE A 23 1.20 10.03 28.43
CA PHE A 23 0.60 9.41 27.26
C PHE A 23 1.68 9.06 26.24
N GLN A 24 1.67 7.82 25.76
CA GLN A 24 2.53 7.40 24.64
C GLN A 24 1.70 7.39 23.35
N TRP A 25 2.20 8.06 22.32
CA TRP A 25 1.56 8.12 21.00
C TRP A 25 2.34 7.28 20.00
N HIS A 26 1.63 6.52 19.17
CA HIS A 26 2.17 5.80 18.01
C HIS A 26 1.41 6.24 16.76
N ALA A 27 2.09 6.87 15.81
CA ALA A 27 1.47 7.30 14.55
C ALA A 27 1.45 6.15 13.54
N VAL A 28 0.30 5.95 12.89
CA VAL A 28 0.09 4.96 11.83
C VAL A 28 -0.54 5.68 10.64
N ALA A 29 -0.13 5.33 9.43
CA ALA A 29 -0.75 5.85 8.22
C ALA A 29 -1.16 4.71 7.29
N SER A 30 -2.28 4.90 6.60
CA SER A 30 -2.67 4.10 5.45
C SER A 30 -2.81 5.00 4.23
N TRP A 31 -2.64 4.42 3.04
CA TRP A 31 -2.78 5.15 1.80
C TRP A 31 -3.51 4.28 0.77
N THR A 32 -4.16 4.94 -0.17
CA THR A 32 -4.81 4.27 -1.31
C THR A 32 -4.68 5.16 -2.55
N TRP A 33 -4.79 4.54 -3.71
CA TRP A 33 -4.76 5.25 -4.98
C TRP A 33 -6.11 5.92 -5.27
N ASP A 34 -6.09 7.22 -5.55
CA ASP A 34 -7.22 7.90 -6.17
C ASP A 34 -7.14 7.72 -7.69
N ALA A 35 -7.65 6.57 -8.12
CA ALA A 35 -7.88 6.25 -9.52
C ALA A 35 -9.39 6.30 -9.80
N GLN A 36 -9.78 6.85 -10.95
CA GLN A 36 -11.18 6.80 -11.39
C GLN A 36 -11.61 5.38 -11.75
N ASP A 37 -10.64 4.54 -12.12
CA ASP A 37 -10.83 3.12 -12.35
C ASP A 37 -10.57 2.33 -11.06
N GLU A 38 -11.22 1.17 -10.91
CA GLU A 38 -10.98 0.27 -9.78
C GLU A 38 -9.84 -0.73 -10.05
N THR A 39 -9.30 -0.73 -11.27
CA THR A 39 -8.25 -1.67 -11.70
C THR A 39 -7.13 -0.96 -12.48
N CYS A 40 -5.93 -1.52 -12.41
CA CYS A 40 -4.77 -1.06 -13.14
C CYS A 40 -5.02 -1.14 -14.65
N GLY A 41 -4.85 -0.03 -15.38
CA GLY A 41 -5.06 0.01 -16.83
C GLY A 41 -4.15 -0.91 -17.66
N ILE A 42 -3.06 -1.42 -17.07
CA ILE A 42 -2.09 -2.31 -17.73
C ILE A 42 -2.44 -3.78 -17.49
N CYS A 43 -2.52 -4.21 -16.22
CA CYS A 43 -2.71 -5.62 -15.86
C CYS A 43 -4.14 -5.98 -15.42
N ARG A 44 -5.05 -5.00 -15.33
CA ARG A 44 -6.46 -5.15 -14.93
C ARG A 44 -6.68 -5.74 -13.52
N MET A 45 -5.65 -5.71 -12.67
CA MET A 45 -5.73 -6.10 -11.25
C MET A 45 -6.07 -4.92 -10.35
N ALA A 46 -6.50 -5.17 -9.11
CA ALA A 46 -6.71 -4.13 -8.10
C ALA A 46 -5.41 -3.36 -7.81
N PHE A 47 -5.52 -2.05 -7.55
CA PHE A 47 -4.35 -1.18 -7.33
C PHE A 47 -3.54 -1.50 -6.07
N ASP A 48 -4.18 -2.05 -5.04
CA ASP A 48 -3.52 -2.51 -3.80
C ASP A 48 -3.01 -3.96 -3.91
N GLY A 49 -3.20 -4.59 -5.08
CA GLY A 49 -2.77 -5.95 -5.39
C GLY A 49 -1.49 -6.00 -6.23
N CYS A 50 -0.89 -7.19 -6.31
CA CYS A 50 0.21 -7.46 -7.22
C CYS A 50 -0.27 -7.78 -8.64
N CYS A 51 0.61 -7.57 -9.62
CA CYS A 51 0.41 -8.14 -10.96
C CYS A 51 0.34 -9.69 -10.87
N PRO A 52 -0.31 -10.39 -11.83
CA PRO A 52 -0.41 -11.86 -11.78
C PRO A 52 0.95 -12.56 -11.75
N ASP A 53 1.97 -11.96 -12.36
CA ASP A 53 3.33 -12.48 -12.43
C ASP A 53 4.21 -12.07 -11.23
N CYS A 54 3.68 -11.24 -10.32
CA CYS A 54 4.41 -10.63 -9.22
C CYS A 54 4.04 -11.30 -7.89
N LYS A 55 5.03 -11.87 -7.19
CA LYS A 55 4.83 -12.43 -5.85
C LYS A 55 4.78 -11.36 -4.74
N LEU A 56 5.43 -10.22 -4.96
CA LEU A 56 5.48 -9.07 -4.06
C LEU A 56 5.33 -7.78 -4.87
N PRO A 57 4.70 -6.74 -4.29
CA PRO A 57 4.55 -5.46 -4.97
C PRO A 57 5.90 -4.74 -4.94
N GLY A 58 6.36 -4.21 -6.08
CA GLY A 58 7.66 -3.52 -6.12
C GLY A 58 8.22 -3.24 -7.50
N ASP A 59 9.53 -2.95 -7.49
CA ASP A 59 10.26 -2.47 -8.67
C ASP A 59 10.60 -3.54 -9.71
N ASP A 60 10.65 -4.79 -9.28
CA ASP A 60 10.96 -5.95 -10.12
C ASP A 60 9.75 -6.44 -10.94
N CYS A 61 8.72 -5.61 -11.12
CA CYS A 61 7.57 -5.97 -11.93
C CYS A 61 7.99 -6.10 -13.41
N PRO A 62 7.77 -7.26 -14.06
CA PRO A 62 8.20 -7.49 -15.43
C PRO A 62 7.54 -6.50 -16.42
N LEU A 63 6.42 -5.88 -16.04
CA LEU A 63 5.72 -4.86 -16.82
C LEU A 63 6.55 -3.60 -17.13
N ARG A 64 7.70 -3.38 -16.45
CA ARG A 64 8.60 -2.24 -16.72
C ARG A 64 9.60 -2.47 -17.84
N GLY A 65 9.84 -3.74 -18.22
CA GLY A 65 10.73 -4.08 -19.31
C GLY A 65 10.01 -4.13 -20.67
N PRO A 66 10.76 -4.22 -21.79
CA PRO A 66 10.18 -4.57 -23.07
C PRO A 66 9.80 -6.06 -23.03
N VAL A 67 8.70 -6.39 -22.34
CA VAL A 67 8.14 -7.74 -22.43
C VAL A 67 7.59 -7.88 -23.85
N PRO A 68 7.99 -8.89 -24.63
CA PRO A 68 7.35 -9.16 -25.89
C PRO A 68 5.86 -9.41 -25.61
N LEU A 69 4.97 -8.58 -26.16
CA LEU A 69 3.50 -8.66 -26.04
C LEU A 69 2.88 -10.02 -26.44
N LYS A 70 3.70 -11.00 -26.85
CA LYS A 70 3.29 -12.33 -27.32
C LYS A 70 2.98 -13.32 -26.20
N ASN A 71 3.40 -13.06 -24.96
CA ASN A 71 3.29 -14.04 -23.86
C ASN A 71 2.18 -13.73 -22.84
N TYR A 72 1.35 -12.70 -23.06
CA TYR A 72 0.19 -12.42 -22.20
C TYR A 72 -1.14 -12.99 -22.75
N TYR A 73 -1.13 -13.56 -23.96
CA TYR A 73 -2.31 -14.16 -24.60
C TYR A 73 -2.10 -15.62 -25.07
N ASN A 74 -1.19 -16.37 -24.43
CA ASN A 74 -1.14 -17.83 -24.56
C ASN A 74 -1.00 -18.49 -23.20
#